data_AF-A0A0S7X6A6-F1
#
_entry.id   AF-A0A0S7X6A6-F1
#
_cell.length_a   1.000
_cell.length_b   1.000
_cell.length_c   1.000
_cell.angle_alpha   90.00
_cell.angle_beta   90.00
_cell.angle_gamma   90.00
#
_symmetry.space_group_name_H-M   'P 1'
#
loop_
_entity.id
_entity.type
_entity.pdbx_description
1 polymer ?
#
loop_
_entity_poly.entity_id
_entity_poly.type
_entity_poly.pdbx_seq_one_letter_code
_entity_poly.pdbx_strand_id
1 'polypeptide(L)' 'MGEESLQELIELAKGLEEDNRKFYGGNNAAGTRLRKGLQEVKKRAQEMRNEITTTRAARKG' A
#
# COMPACT_ATOMS: atom_id res chain seq x y z
N MET A 1 13.67 -10.05 -1.03
CA MET A 1 13.03 -9.17 -2.04
C MET A 1 11.51 -9.33 -2.10
N GLY A 2 10.94 -10.46 -2.58
CA GLY A 2 9.48 -10.58 -2.72
C GLY A 2 8.70 -10.58 -1.40
N GLU A 3 9.20 -11.27 -0.36
CA GLU A 3 8.56 -11.29 0.97
C GLU A 3 8.64 -9.94 1.69
N GLU A 4 9.77 -9.22 1.58
CA GLU A 4 9.96 -7.88 2.15
C GLU A 4 8.98 -6.87 1.54
N SER A 5 8.75 -6.96 0.22
CA SER A 5 7.82 -6.10 -0.52
C SER A 5 6.37 -6.25 -0.03
N LEU A 6 5.94 -7.49 0.25
CA LEU A 6 4.61 -7.75 0.80
C LEU A 6 4.46 -7.24 2.24
N GLN A 7 5.49 -7.43 3.07
CA GLN A 7 5.46 -6.96 4.45
C GLN A 7 5.34 -5.44 4.52
N GLU A 8 6.10 -4.70 3.70
CA GLU A 8 6.01 -3.24 3.61
C GLU A 8 4.60 -2.75 3.23
N LEU A 9 3.96 -3.40 2.26
CA LEU A 9 2.60 -3.08 1.85
C LEU A 9 1.60 -3.27 3.01
N ILE A 10 1.77 -4.34 3.78
CA ILE A 10 0.93 -4.65 4.95
C ILE A 10 1.13 -3.58 6.04
N GLU A 11 2.37 -3.20 6.34
CA GLU A 11 2.66 -2.18 7.35
C GLU A 11 2.14 -0.80 6.93
N LEU A 12 2.25 -0.43 5.64
CA LEU A 12 1.62 0.78 5.11
C LEU A 12 0.11 0.78 5.33
N ALA A 13 -0.56 -0.36 5.08
CA ALA A 13 -2.00 -0.47 5.27
C ALA A 13 -2.40 -0.41 6.76
N LYS A 14 -1.67 -1.09 7.64
CA LYS A 14 -1.89 -1.04 9.11
C LYS A 14 -1.74 0.37 9.66
N GLY A 15 -0.78 1.13 9.15
CA GLY A 15 -0.57 2.53 9.56
C GLY A 15 -1.78 3.44 9.31
N LEU A 16 -2.74 3.03 8.47
CA LEU A 16 -3.94 3.81 8.15
C LEU A 16 -5.08 3.61 9.14
N GLU A 17 -5.01 2.63 10.04
CA GLU A 17 -6.09 2.30 10.97
C GLU A 17 -6.48 3.49 11.86
N GLU A 18 -5.51 4.26 12.33
CA GLU A 18 -5.75 5.39 13.22
C GLU A 18 -6.49 6.53 12.50
N ASP A 19 -6.03 6.91 11.29
CA ASP A 19 -6.70 7.92 10.49
C ASP A 19 -8.06 7.44 9.99
N ASN A 20 -8.23 6.14 9.74
CA ASN A 20 -9.53 5.54 9.43
C ASN A 20 -10.52 5.70 10.59
N ARG A 21 -10.12 5.34 11.82
CA ARG A 21 -10.95 5.53 13.03
C ARG A 21 -11.28 7.01 13.24
N LYS A 22 -10.29 7.89 13.13
CA LYS A 22 -10.47 9.35 13.29
C LYS A 22 -11.41 9.92 12.23
N PHE A 23 -11.31 9.50 10.98
CA PHE A 23 -12.13 9.99 9.89
C PHE A 23 -13.62 9.62 10.09
N TYR A 24 -13.92 8.35 10.36
CA TYR A 24 -15.30 7.91 10.64
C TYR A 24 -15.84 8.46 11.97
N GLY A 25 -14.96 8.90 12.87
CA GLY A 25 -15.31 9.69 14.06
C GLY A 25 -15.58 11.19 13.79
N GLY A 26 -15.57 11.64 12.53
CA GLY A 26 -15.90 13.01 12.13
C GLY A 26 -14.70 13.94 11.87
N ASN A 27 -13.46 13.43 11.91
CA ASN A 27 -12.27 14.25 11.65
C ASN A 27 -11.94 14.32 10.14
N ASN A 28 -12.32 15.43 9.50
CA ASN A 28 -12.06 15.67 8.07
C ASN A 28 -10.57 15.73 7.68
N ALA A 29 -9.68 16.17 8.59
CA ALA A 29 -8.24 16.20 8.32
C ALA A 29 -7.66 14.78 8.24
N ALA A 30 -8.14 13.86 9.07
CA ALA A 30 -7.79 12.44 9.00
C ALA A 30 -8.22 11.82 7.66
N GLY A 31 -9.37 12.24 7.10
CA GLY A 31 -9.79 11.81 5.76
C GLY A 31 -8.84 12.23 4.63
N THR A 32 -8.18 13.38 4.75
CA THR A 32 -7.14 13.80 3.80
C THR A 32 -5.89 12.95 3.91
N ARG A 33 -5.45 12.62 5.14
CA ARG A 33 -4.30 11.74 5.36
C ARG A 33 -4.58 10.31 4.91
N LEU A 34 -5.75 9.79 5.25
CA LEU A 34 -6.21 8.46 4.84
C LEU A 34 -6.20 8.31 3.31
N ARG A 35 -6.75 9.28 2.57
CA ARG A 35 -6.71 9.27 1.11
C ARG A 35 -5.28 9.26 0.55
N LYS A 36 -4.38 10.07 1.09
CA LYS A 36 -2.97 10.08 0.67
C LYS A 36 -2.29 8.74 0.95
N GLY A 37 -2.50 8.18 2.14
CA GLY A 37 -1.95 6.88 2.51
C GLY A 37 -2.47 5.73 1.65
N LEU A 38 -3.77 5.75 1.30
CA LEU A 38 -4.36 4.78 0.37
C LEU A 38 -3.76 4.88 -1.04
N GLN A 39 -3.39 6.08 -1.50
CA GLN A 39 -2.68 6.22 -2.79
C GLN A 39 -1.28 5.60 -2.73
N GLU A 40 -0.57 5.72 -1.61
CA GLU A 40 0.75 5.11 -1.45
C GLU A 40 0.66 3.58 -1.42
N VAL A 41 -0.33 3.02 -0.70
CA VAL A 41 -0.63 1.58 -0.70
C VAL A 41 -0.90 1.09 -2.12
N LYS A 42 -1.73 1.81 -2.88
CA LYS A 42 -2.03 1.47 -4.28
C LYS A 42 -0.76 1.46 -5.14
N LYS A 43 0.09 2.49 -4.99
CA LYS A 43 1.33 2.62 -5.74
C LYS A 43 2.27 1.44 -5.45
N ARG A 44 2.52 1.14 -4.17
CA ARG A 44 3.39 0.03 -3.76
C ARG A 44 2.87 -1.33 -4.25
N ALA A 45 1.55 -1.56 -4.15
CA ALA A 45 0.93 -2.78 -4.65
C ALA A 45 1.12 -2.94 -6.18
N GLN A 46 1.02 -1.84 -6.93
CA GLN A 46 1.22 -1.84 -8.37
C GLN A 46 2.70 -2.09 -8.74
N GLU A 47 3.64 -1.50 -8.01
CA GLU A 47 5.08 -1.75 -8.18
C GLU A 47 5.41 -3.24 -7.95
N MET A 48 4.94 -3.83 -6.86
CA MET A 48 5.12 -5.25 -6.55
C MET A 48 4.54 -6.15 -7.65
N ARG A 49 3.34 -5.84 -8.16
CA ARG A 49 2.75 -6.58 -9.29
C ARG A 49 3.65 -6.53 -10.54
N ASN A 50 4.22 -5.36 -10.83
CA ASN A 50 5.11 -5.18 -11.98
C ASN A 50 6.41 -5.98 -11.78
N GLU A 51 7.01 -5.94 -10.59
CA GLU A 51 8.19 -6.74 -10.22
C GLU A 51 7.96 -8.24 -10.44
N ILE A 52 6.81 -8.77 -10.00
CA ILE A 52 6.42 -10.17 -10.22
C ILE A 52 6.28 -10.47 -11.71
N THR A 53 5.65 -9.57 -12.47
CA THR A 53 5.45 -9.74 -13.92
C THR A 53 6.79 -9.79 -14.66
N THR A 54 7.71 -8.87 -14.35
CA THR A 54 9.07 -8.83 -14.90
C THR A 54 9.87 -10.06 -14.52
N THR A 55 9.82 -10.48 -13.25
CA THR A 55 10.52 -11.69 -12.78
C THR A 55 10.01 -12.94 -13.50
N ARG A 56 8.70 -13.05 -13.72
CA ARG A 56 8.10 -14.16 -14.49
C ARG A 56 8.54 -14.14 -15.95
N ALA A 57 8.62 -12.96 -16.58
CA ALA A 57 9.08 -12.83 -17.95
C ALA A 57 10.56 -13.21 -18.09
N ALA A 58 11.41 -12.78 -17.15
CA ALA A 58 12.84 -13.11 -17.12
C ALA A 58 13.13 -14.61 -16.96
N ARG A 59 12.25 -15.37 -16.29
CA ARG A 59 12.39 -16.84 -16.14
C ARG A 59 12.00 -17.64 -17.39
N LYS A 60 11.41 -16.99 -18.39
CA LYS A 60 10.97 -17.64 -19.64
C LYS A 60 11.98 -17.50 -20.79
N GLY A 61 13.05 -16.72 -20.60
CA GLY A 61 14.20 -16.65 -21.51
C GLY A 61 15.39 -17.36 -20.90
#